data_AF-A0A519LL25-F1
#
_entry.id   AF-A0A519LL25-F1
#
_cell.length_a   1.000
_cell.length_b   1.000
_cell.length_c   1.000
_cell.angle_alpha   90.00
_cell.angle_beta   90.00
_cell.angle_gamma   90.00
#
_symmetry.space_group_name_H-M   'P 1'
#
loop_
_entity.id
_entity.type
_entity.pdbx_description
1 polymer ?
#
loop_
_entity_poly.entity_id
_entity_poly.type
_entity_poly.pdbx_seq_one_letter_code
_entity_poly.pdbx_strand_id
1 'polypeptide(L)'
;MHKPLSAIAFAAGLAASGLAVVSPAHAQALDAAGLQVIDTAVNKVAPKMVHWRRDIHAHPELSGQEVRTAKLVAEHLKKLGMEVQTNVGGTGVVGTLRGGLPGKVVALRADMDALPVPENTGLPFASKVKANYLGKEVPVMHACGHDAHVAMLMGAAEALAGMKAQLPGTIKFIFQP
;
A
#
# COMPACT_ATOMS: atom_id res chain seq x y z
N MET A 1 -78.85 9.14 -30.66
CA MET A 1 -77.56 9.81 -30.40
C MET A 1 -76.58 8.77 -29.86
N HIS A 2 -75.94 8.03 -30.77
CA HIS A 2 -74.98 6.97 -30.45
C HIS A 2 -73.57 7.57 -30.37
N LYS A 3 -72.89 7.37 -29.23
CA LYS A 3 -71.45 7.66 -29.07
C LYS A 3 -70.63 6.41 -29.47
N PRO A 4 -69.48 6.55 -30.15
CA PRO A 4 -68.68 5.41 -30.55
C PRO A 4 -67.74 4.94 -29.43
N LEU A 5 -67.55 3.62 -29.36
CA LEU A 5 -66.53 2.95 -28.56
C LEU A 5 -65.14 3.29 -29.11
N SER A 6 -64.24 3.79 -28.27
CA SER A 6 -62.82 3.92 -28.58
C SER A 6 -62.06 2.71 -28.06
N ALA A 7 -61.38 2.01 -28.98
CA ALA A 7 -60.43 0.95 -28.69
C ALA A 7 -59.14 1.56 -28.14
N ILE A 8 -58.68 1.10 -26.97
CA ILE A 8 -57.36 1.41 -26.43
C ILE A 8 -56.48 0.18 -26.68
N ALA A 9 -55.54 0.33 -27.60
CA ALA A 9 -54.52 -0.66 -27.90
C ALA A 9 -53.44 -0.68 -26.81
N PHE A 10 -53.10 -1.88 -26.35
CA PHE A 10 -51.91 -2.16 -25.53
C PHE A 10 -50.65 -1.95 -26.38
N ALA A 11 -49.79 -1.01 -26.00
CA ALA A 11 -48.42 -0.93 -26.49
C ALA A 11 -47.46 -1.43 -25.38
N ALA A 12 -47.03 -2.67 -25.50
CA ALA A 12 -45.96 -3.24 -24.68
C ALA A 12 -44.63 -2.63 -25.13
N GLY A 13 -44.05 -1.76 -24.32
CA GLY A 13 -42.69 -1.26 -24.50
C GLY A 13 -41.68 -2.35 -24.16
N LEU A 14 -41.00 -2.87 -25.17
CA LEU A 14 -39.85 -3.76 -25.00
C LEU A 14 -38.71 -2.97 -24.34
N ALA A 15 -38.46 -3.21 -23.05
CA ALA A 15 -37.24 -2.75 -22.40
C ALA A 15 -36.07 -3.57 -22.96
N ALA A 16 -35.26 -2.96 -23.83
CA ALA A 16 -34.02 -3.55 -24.30
C ALA A 16 -33.03 -3.60 -23.13
N SER A 17 -32.98 -4.75 -22.47
CA SER A 17 -31.96 -5.11 -21.49
C SER A 17 -30.61 -5.16 -22.19
N GLY A 18 -29.86 -4.06 -22.14
CA GLY A 18 -28.45 -4.05 -22.53
C GLY A 18 -27.68 -4.98 -21.60
N LEU A 19 -27.36 -6.19 -22.06
CA LEU A 19 -26.38 -7.04 -21.40
C LEU A 19 -25.04 -6.30 -21.42
N ALA A 20 -24.68 -5.70 -20.28
CA ALA A 20 -23.31 -5.30 -20.02
C ALA A 20 -22.47 -6.57 -20.00
N VAL A 21 -21.75 -6.84 -21.09
CA VAL A 21 -20.78 -7.92 -21.16
C VAL A 21 -19.62 -7.55 -20.24
N VAL A 22 -19.71 -8.01 -18.99
CA VAL A 22 -18.59 -7.96 -18.05
C VAL A 22 -17.55 -8.95 -18.58
N SER A 23 -16.58 -8.44 -19.34
CA SER A 23 -15.46 -9.26 -19.79
C SER A 23 -14.69 -9.75 -18.55
N PRO A 24 -14.44 -11.05 -18.40
CA PRO A 24 -13.64 -11.55 -17.30
C PRO A 24 -12.23 -11.00 -17.46
N ALA A 25 -11.80 -10.22 -16.47
CA ALA A 25 -10.42 -9.78 -16.33
C ALA A 25 -9.54 -11.01 -16.10
N HIS A 26 -9.07 -11.60 -17.19
CA HIS A 26 -8.02 -12.60 -17.16
C HIS A 26 -6.74 -11.87 -16.75
N ALA A 27 -6.13 -12.29 -15.65
CA ALA A 27 -4.77 -11.88 -15.32
C ALA A 27 -3.85 -12.47 -16.41
N GLN A 28 -3.55 -11.68 -17.44
CA GLN A 28 -2.48 -12.04 -18.35
C GLN A 28 -1.17 -11.99 -17.56
N ALA A 29 -0.43 -13.09 -17.56
CA ALA A 29 0.91 -13.10 -17.00
C ALA A 29 1.75 -12.03 -17.70
N LEU A 30 2.55 -11.31 -16.91
CA LEU A 30 3.55 -10.41 -17.48
C LEU A 30 4.49 -11.23 -18.37
N ASP A 31 4.76 -10.74 -19.56
CA ASP A 31 5.81 -11.28 -20.41
C ASP A 31 7.19 -10.82 -19.92
N ALA A 32 8.25 -11.30 -20.57
CA ALA A 32 9.63 -10.96 -20.21
C ALA A 32 9.90 -9.45 -20.25
N ALA A 33 9.27 -8.73 -21.19
CA ALA A 33 9.41 -7.28 -21.30
C ALA A 33 8.76 -6.57 -20.11
N GLY A 34 7.56 -7.00 -19.72
CA GLY A 34 6.86 -6.48 -18.53
C GLY A 34 7.65 -6.69 -17.24
N LEU A 35 8.26 -7.87 -17.07
CA LEU A 35 9.14 -8.15 -15.92
C LEU A 35 10.38 -7.24 -15.93
N GLN A 36 11.01 -7.05 -17.09
CA GLN A 36 12.20 -6.20 -17.22
C GLN A 36 11.93 -4.72 -16.88
N VAL A 37 10.74 -4.20 -17.20
CA VAL A 37 10.33 -2.85 -16.81
C VAL A 37 10.22 -2.73 -15.29
N ILE A 38 9.62 -3.74 -14.62
CA ILE A 38 9.51 -3.78 -13.16
C ILE A 38 10.89 -3.87 -12.53
N ASP A 39 11.75 -4.77 -13.01
CA ASP A 39 13.12 -4.93 -12.50
C ASP A 39 13.90 -3.62 -12.61
N THR A 40 13.77 -2.91 -13.73
CA THR A 40 14.40 -1.60 -13.92
C THR A 40 13.92 -0.58 -12.89
N ALA A 41 12.60 -0.51 -12.66
CA ALA A 41 12.01 0.40 -11.68
C ALA A 41 12.46 0.05 -10.24
N VAL A 42 12.45 -1.23 -9.88
CA VAL A 42 12.88 -1.71 -8.55
C VAL A 42 14.37 -1.47 -8.32
N ASN A 43 15.22 -1.78 -9.30
CA ASN A 43 16.67 -1.60 -9.20
C ASN A 43 17.06 -0.14 -8.96
N LYS A 44 16.30 0.82 -9.53
CA LYS A 44 16.51 2.25 -9.28
C LYS A 44 16.26 2.64 -7.82
N VAL A 45 15.33 1.98 -7.13
CA VAL A 45 14.94 2.29 -5.76
C VAL A 45 15.68 1.43 -4.73
N ALA A 46 16.26 0.29 -5.13
CA ALA A 46 16.94 -0.65 -4.24
C ALA A 46 17.98 -0.03 -3.29
N PRO A 47 18.85 0.91 -3.72
CA PRO A 47 19.78 1.57 -2.80
C PRO A 47 19.06 2.36 -1.69
N LYS A 48 17.92 3.00 -2.00
CA LYS A 48 17.09 3.70 -1.01
C LYS A 48 16.42 2.72 -0.06
N MET A 49 15.94 1.57 -0.55
CA MET A 49 15.37 0.52 0.31
C MET A 49 16.37 0.04 1.35
N VAL A 50 17.63 -0.21 0.96
CA VAL A 50 18.68 -0.59 1.90
C VAL A 50 18.95 0.52 2.92
N HIS A 51 18.95 1.79 2.47
CA HIS A 51 19.13 2.93 3.37
C HIS A 51 17.99 3.05 4.37
N TRP A 52 16.73 3.04 3.94
CA TRP A 52 15.56 3.10 4.82
C TRP A 52 15.53 1.93 5.78
N ARG A 53 15.78 0.71 5.30
CA ARG A 53 15.83 -0.48 6.16
C ARG A 53 16.83 -0.30 7.29
N ARG A 54 18.05 0.15 6.98
CA ARG A 54 19.10 0.35 7.99
C ARG A 54 18.78 1.52 8.94
N ASP A 55 18.19 2.58 8.43
CA ASP A 55 17.74 3.71 9.24
C ASP A 55 16.65 3.30 10.23
N ILE A 56 15.62 2.59 9.76
CA ILE A 56 14.53 2.10 10.61
C ILE A 56 15.07 1.07 11.62
N HIS A 57 15.97 0.18 11.19
CA HIS A 57 16.62 -0.79 12.09
C HIS A 57 17.36 -0.13 13.25
N ALA A 58 18.07 0.98 12.98
CA ALA A 58 18.84 1.71 13.98
C ALA A 58 17.97 2.56 14.92
N HIS A 59 16.72 2.85 14.53
CA HIS A 59 15.77 3.66 15.30
C HIS A 59 14.43 2.92 15.50
N PRO A 60 14.44 1.72 16.11
CA PRO A 60 13.24 0.92 16.27
C PRO A 60 12.31 1.52 17.32
N GLU A 61 11.01 1.30 17.15
CA GLU A 61 9.96 1.78 18.03
C GLU A 61 9.06 0.61 18.44
N LEU A 62 8.63 0.56 19.70
CA LEU A 62 7.74 -0.51 20.19
C LEU A 62 6.35 -0.43 19.56
N SER A 63 5.63 -1.55 19.60
CA SER A 63 4.25 -1.64 19.11
C SER A 63 3.36 -0.52 19.68
N GLY A 64 2.68 0.20 18.79
CA GLY A 64 1.82 1.35 19.09
C GLY A 64 2.56 2.66 19.42
N GLN A 65 3.89 2.71 19.27
CA GLN A 65 4.73 3.88 19.57
C GLN A 65 5.58 4.34 18.36
N GLU A 66 5.29 3.86 17.16
CA GLU A 66 6.06 4.01 15.91
C GLU A 66 5.91 5.40 15.25
N VAL A 67 6.02 6.47 16.04
CA VAL A 67 5.76 7.85 15.61
C VAL A 67 6.75 8.31 14.53
N ARG A 68 8.04 8.01 14.71
CA ARG A 68 9.10 8.37 13.74
C ARG A 68 8.91 7.60 12.45
N THR A 69 8.70 6.29 12.55
CA THR A 69 8.56 5.40 11.40
C THR A 69 7.31 5.75 10.59
N ALA A 70 6.17 5.96 11.27
CA ALA A 70 4.93 6.42 10.64
C ALA A 70 5.09 7.77 9.92
N LYS A 71 5.79 8.73 10.55
CA LYS A 71 6.08 10.04 9.92
C LYS A 71 6.91 9.88 8.66
N LEU A 72 7.99 9.09 8.71
CA LEU A 72 8.86 8.83 7.56
C LEU A 72 8.08 8.23 6.40
N VAL A 73 7.25 7.21 6.68
CA VAL A 73 6.36 6.58 5.68
C VAL A 73 5.38 7.59 5.10
N ALA A 74 4.68 8.36 5.93
CA ALA A 74 3.67 9.31 5.48
C ALA A 74 4.27 10.41 4.59
N GLU A 75 5.45 10.94 4.96
CA GLU A 75 6.16 11.94 4.16
C GLU A 75 6.61 11.38 2.81
N HIS A 76 7.12 10.14 2.79
CA HIS A 76 7.50 9.45 1.55
C HIS A 76 6.32 9.30 0.60
N LEU A 77 5.20 8.75 1.08
CA LEU A 77 4.01 8.55 0.26
C LEU A 77 3.41 9.88 -0.26
N LYS A 78 3.44 10.94 0.56
CA LYS A 78 3.01 12.29 0.13
C LYS A 78 3.90 12.84 -0.98
N LYS A 79 5.21 12.66 -0.90
CA LYS A 79 6.16 13.09 -1.95
C LYS A 79 5.92 12.39 -3.28
N LEU A 80 5.34 11.18 -3.26
CA LEU A 80 4.93 10.44 -4.46
C LEU A 80 3.56 10.89 -5.01
N GLY A 81 2.92 11.90 -4.41
CA GLY A 81 1.63 12.43 -4.86
C GLY A 81 0.43 11.54 -4.53
N MET A 82 0.55 10.68 -3.52
CA MET A 82 -0.55 9.80 -3.07
C MET A 82 -1.51 10.52 -2.12
N GLU A 83 -2.77 10.05 -2.08
CA GLU A 83 -3.68 10.36 -0.99
C GLU A 83 -3.22 9.59 0.26
N VAL A 84 -2.82 10.29 1.32
CA VAL A 84 -2.25 9.67 2.53
C VAL A 84 -3.13 9.92 3.74
N GLN A 85 -3.55 8.84 4.39
CA GLN A 85 -4.25 8.84 5.66
C GLN A 85 -3.28 8.41 6.75
N THR A 86 -3.14 9.24 7.79
CA THR A 86 -2.37 8.93 9.00
C THR A 86 -3.32 8.71 10.16
N ASN A 87 -2.79 8.25 11.29
CA ASN A 87 -3.55 7.99 12.51
C ASN A 87 -4.59 6.86 12.38
N VAL A 88 -4.34 5.89 11.49
CA VAL A 88 -5.21 4.73 11.32
C VAL A 88 -4.88 3.69 12.39
N GLY A 89 -5.73 3.57 13.40
CA GLY A 89 -5.50 2.63 14.50
C GLY A 89 -4.28 2.96 15.35
N GLY A 90 -3.97 4.24 15.55
CA GLY A 90 -2.78 4.70 16.28
C GLY A 90 -1.78 5.34 15.33
N THR A 91 -0.65 4.69 15.09
CA THR A 91 0.45 5.15 14.22
C THR A 91 0.34 4.64 12.78
N GLY A 92 -0.72 3.91 12.42
CA GLY A 92 -0.89 3.37 11.08
C GLY A 92 -1.02 4.42 9.98
N VAL A 93 -0.49 4.07 8.80
CA VAL A 93 -0.48 4.92 7.60
C VAL A 93 -1.02 4.15 6.40
N VAL A 94 -1.95 4.76 5.67
CA VAL A 94 -2.49 4.21 4.41
C VAL A 94 -2.26 5.19 3.27
N GLY A 95 -1.48 4.80 2.28
CA GLY A 95 -1.33 5.51 1.01
C GLY A 95 -2.22 4.91 -0.07
N THR A 96 -2.95 5.75 -0.82
CA THR A 96 -3.77 5.31 -1.95
C THR A 96 -3.19 5.84 -3.26
N LEU A 97 -2.77 4.93 -4.15
CA LEU A 97 -2.34 5.22 -5.51
C LEU A 97 -3.45 4.79 -6.49
N ARG A 98 -4.07 5.77 -7.13
CA ARG A 98 -5.03 5.53 -8.22
C ARG A 98 -4.25 5.37 -9.54
N GLY A 99 -4.38 4.22 -10.18
CA GLY A 99 -3.80 3.96 -11.49
C GLY A 99 -4.48 4.77 -12.61
N GLY A 100 -3.86 4.76 -13.79
CA GLY A 100 -4.36 5.46 -14.99
C GLY A 100 -5.45 4.71 -15.75
N LEU A 101 -5.63 3.42 -15.47
CA LEU A 101 -6.60 2.55 -16.15
C LEU A 101 -7.69 2.07 -15.18
N PRO A 102 -8.91 1.77 -15.64
CA PRO A 102 -9.94 1.16 -14.80
C PRO A 102 -9.50 -0.22 -14.29
N GLY A 103 -9.88 -0.57 -13.07
CA GLY A 103 -9.50 -1.86 -12.49
C GLY A 103 -9.90 -2.05 -11.03
N LYS A 104 -9.49 -3.19 -10.47
CA LYS A 104 -9.79 -3.59 -9.09
C LYS A 104 -8.94 -2.82 -8.07
N VAL A 105 -9.24 -3.01 -6.79
CA VAL A 105 -8.40 -2.50 -5.69
C VAL A 105 -7.56 -3.64 -5.13
N VAL A 106 -6.26 -3.41 -4.96
CA VAL A 106 -5.33 -4.34 -4.30
C VAL A 106 -4.70 -3.63 -3.10
N ALA A 107 -4.58 -4.33 -1.98
CA ALA A 107 -3.88 -3.85 -0.80
C ALA A 107 -2.57 -4.61 -0.59
N LEU A 108 -1.49 -3.86 -0.35
CA LEU A 108 -0.19 -4.38 0.05
C LEU A 108 0.09 -3.88 1.47
N ARG A 109 0.49 -4.79 2.37
CA ARG A 109 0.62 -4.49 3.80
C ARG A 109 2.01 -4.81 4.33
N ALA A 110 2.52 -3.95 5.21
CA ALA A 110 3.72 -4.15 6.03
C ALA A 110 3.42 -3.74 7.47
N ASP A 111 3.90 -4.53 8.43
CA ASP A 111 4.02 -4.15 9.84
C ASP A 111 5.21 -3.21 10.06
N MET A 112 5.15 -2.41 11.13
CA MET A 112 6.15 -1.38 11.44
C MET A 112 6.81 -1.54 12.80
N ASP A 113 6.26 -2.33 13.72
CA ASP A 113 6.73 -2.37 15.10
C ASP A 113 8.03 -3.15 15.30
N ALA A 114 8.72 -2.82 16.39
CA ALA A 114 9.88 -3.54 16.89
C ALA A 114 9.56 -4.25 18.21
N LEU A 115 10.52 -5.05 18.70
CA LEU A 115 10.35 -5.90 19.87
C LEU A 115 11.25 -5.46 21.04
N PRO A 116 10.81 -5.69 22.31
CA PRO A 116 11.57 -5.33 23.52
C PRO A 116 12.71 -6.34 23.81
N VAL A 117 13.66 -6.46 22.89
CA VAL A 117 14.78 -7.40 22.96
C VAL A 117 16.12 -6.70 22.67
N PRO A 118 17.24 -7.13 23.32
CA PRO A 118 18.55 -6.59 23.03
C PRO A 118 19.05 -7.04 21.65
N GLU A 119 19.66 -6.12 20.91
CA GLU A 119 20.33 -6.46 19.66
C GLU A 119 21.79 -6.90 19.90
N ASN A 120 22.13 -8.10 19.44
CA ASN A 120 23.46 -8.70 19.59
C ASN A 120 24.09 -9.06 18.23
N THR A 121 23.77 -8.32 17.16
CA THR A 121 24.22 -8.63 15.79
C THR A 121 25.64 -8.14 15.49
N GLY A 122 26.11 -7.10 16.20
CA GLY A 122 27.38 -6.42 15.91
C GLY A 122 27.37 -5.59 14.62
N LEU A 123 26.21 -5.37 14.00
CA LEU A 123 26.11 -4.62 12.76
C LEU A 123 26.36 -3.12 13.00
N PRO A 124 26.90 -2.38 12.01
CA PRO A 124 27.16 -0.94 12.15
C PRO A 124 25.91 -0.09 12.41
N PHE A 125 24.74 -0.63 12.09
CA PHE A 125 23.42 -0.01 12.26
C PHE A 125 22.58 -0.72 13.33
N ALA A 126 23.21 -1.49 14.21
CA ALA A 126 22.52 -2.11 15.34
C ALA A 126 21.88 -1.04 16.22
N SER A 127 20.65 -1.31 16.65
CA SER A 127 19.90 -0.48 17.57
C SER A 127 20.64 -0.29 18.89
N LYS A 128 20.57 0.94 19.39
CA LYS A 128 20.96 1.30 20.76
C LYS A 128 19.78 1.90 21.53
N VAL A 129 18.59 1.83 20.95
CA VAL A 129 17.37 2.45 21.49
C VAL A 129 16.89 1.65 22.69
N LYS A 130 16.40 2.38 23.69
CA LYS A 130 15.64 1.86 24.81
C LYS A 130 14.30 2.57 24.90
N ALA A 131 13.29 1.88 25.39
CA ALA A 131 11.96 2.43 25.59
C ALA A 131 11.31 1.86 26.87
N ASN A 132 10.22 2.48 27.32
CA ASN A 132 9.42 1.94 28.40
C ASN A 132 8.47 0.86 27.86
N TYR A 133 8.57 -0.35 28.40
CA TYR A 133 7.64 -1.44 28.16
C TYR A 133 7.16 -2.00 29.50
N LEU A 134 5.86 -1.91 29.77
CA LEU A 134 5.24 -2.38 31.01
C LEU A 134 5.92 -1.84 32.28
N GLY A 135 6.29 -0.55 32.28
CA GLY A 135 6.91 0.12 33.41
C GLY A 135 8.41 -0.13 33.58
N LYS A 136 9.05 -0.84 32.64
CA LYS A 136 10.49 -1.13 32.66
C LYS A 136 11.17 -0.52 31.44
N GLU A 137 12.38 0.01 31.65
CA GLU A 137 13.24 0.38 30.54
C GLU A 137 13.82 -0.90 29.91
N VAL A 138 13.58 -1.10 28.61
CA VAL A 138 14.03 -2.28 27.85
C VAL A 138 14.75 -1.83 26.57
N PRO A 139 15.74 -2.60 26.07
CA PRO A 139 16.26 -2.40 24.73
C PRO A 139 15.18 -2.71 23.68
N VAL A 140 15.31 -2.09 22.50
CA VAL A 140 14.36 -2.26 21.39
C VAL A 140 15.11 -2.65 20.12
N MET A 141 14.60 -3.62 19.37
CA MET A 141 15.21 -4.11 18.13
C MET A 141 14.14 -4.57 17.13
N HIS A 142 14.36 -4.31 15.84
CA HIS A 142 13.66 -5.02 14.77
C HIS A 142 14.18 -6.45 14.60
N ALA A 143 13.78 -7.34 15.50
CA ALA A 143 14.17 -8.76 15.47
C ALA A 143 13.33 -9.62 14.51
N CYS A 144 12.20 -9.11 13.99
CA CYS A 144 11.27 -9.81 13.09
C CYS A 144 11.38 -9.33 11.62
N GLY A 145 12.21 -8.33 11.33
CA GLY A 145 12.39 -7.80 9.98
C GLY A 145 11.34 -6.79 9.50
N HIS A 146 10.54 -6.21 10.41
CA HIS A 146 9.52 -5.22 10.04
C HIS A 146 10.14 -3.94 9.44
N ASP A 147 11.37 -3.59 9.81
CA ASP A 147 12.20 -2.59 9.13
C ASP A 147 12.38 -2.88 7.63
N ALA A 148 12.58 -4.16 7.27
CA ALA A 148 12.68 -4.58 5.89
C ALA A 148 11.31 -4.58 5.19
N HIS A 149 10.23 -5.02 5.86
CA HIS A 149 8.88 -4.97 5.31
C HIS A 149 8.47 -3.54 4.95
N VAL A 150 8.70 -2.58 5.85
CA VAL A 150 8.45 -1.15 5.60
C VAL A 150 9.26 -0.65 4.42
N ALA A 151 10.58 -0.89 4.41
CA ALA A 151 11.45 -0.42 3.34
C ALA A 151 11.07 -1.00 1.97
N MET A 152 10.72 -2.29 1.91
CA MET A 152 10.25 -2.94 0.68
C MET A 152 8.92 -2.35 0.21
N LEU A 153 7.96 -2.12 1.11
CA LEU A 153 6.67 -1.56 0.74
C LEU A 153 6.77 -0.09 0.30
N MET A 154 7.65 0.70 0.93
CA MET A 154 7.99 2.05 0.48
C MET A 154 8.63 2.04 -0.91
N GLY A 155 9.50 1.05 -1.19
CA GLY A 155 10.13 0.88 -2.49
C GLY A 155 9.13 0.49 -3.57
N ALA A 156 8.23 -0.45 -3.28
CA ALA A 156 7.13 -0.83 -4.16
C ALA A 156 6.23 0.39 -4.46
N ALA A 157 5.90 1.19 -3.45
CA ALA A 157 5.13 2.42 -3.62
C ALA A 157 5.81 3.42 -4.57
N GLU A 158 7.13 3.63 -4.44
CA GLU A 158 7.89 4.53 -5.33
C GLU A 158 7.96 3.99 -6.77
N ALA A 159 8.26 2.70 -6.94
CA ALA A 159 8.33 2.08 -8.26
C ALA A 159 6.97 2.13 -8.99
N LEU A 160 5.88 1.77 -8.30
CA LEU A 160 4.53 1.76 -8.86
C LEU A 160 4.01 3.17 -9.12
N ALA A 161 4.33 4.16 -8.27
CA ALA A 161 3.98 5.56 -8.53
C ALA A 161 4.62 6.06 -9.84
N GLY A 162 5.85 5.66 -10.14
CA GLY A 162 6.52 5.96 -11.41
C GLY A 162 5.87 5.34 -12.65
N MET A 163 5.02 4.33 -12.47
CA MET A 163 4.30 3.61 -13.53
C MET A 163 2.80 3.87 -13.53
N LYS A 164 2.33 4.86 -12.75
CA LYS A 164 0.90 5.15 -12.48
C LYS A 164 0.00 5.07 -13.72
N ALA A 165 0.42 5.65 -14.85
CA ALA A 165 -0.39 5.71 -16.08
C ALA A 165 -0.75 4.33 -16.66
N GLN A 166 0.09 3.32 -16.41
CA GLN A 166 -0.06 1.95 -16.94
C GLN A 166 -0.79 1.03 -15.96
N LEU A 167 -1.01 1.48 -14.71
CA LEU A 167 -1.60 0.64 -13.66
C LEU A 167 -3.13 0.59 -13.79
N PRO A 168 -3.73 -0.61 -13.85
CA PRO A 168 -5.17 -0.78 -13.71
C PRO A 168 -5.60 -0.68 -12.24
N GLY A 169 -6.64 0.11 -11.99
CA GLY A 169 -7.33 0.16 -10.72
C GLY A 169 -6.65 1.02 -9.66
N THR A 170 -6.61 0.53 -8.43
CA THR A 170 -6.08 1.28 -7.28
C THR A 170 -5.27 0.38 -6.38
N ILE A 171 -4.16 0.90 -5.87
CA ILE A 171 -3.29 0.21 -4.91
C ILE A 171 -3.37 0.95 -3.57
N LYS A 172 -3.62 0.21 -2.51
CA LYS A 172 -3.53 0.71 -1.13
C LYS A 172 -2.29 0.14 -0.47
N PHE A 173 -1.41 1.02 -0.02
CA PHE A 173 -0.21 0.68 0.75
C PHE A 173 -0.53 0.88 2.23
N ILE A 174 -0.58 -0.22 2.99
CA ILE A 174 -0.97 -0.22 4.40
C ILE A 174 0.26 -0.49 5.25
N PHE A 175 0.64 0.50 6.05
CA PHE A 175 1.72 0.39 7.04
C PHE A 175 1.06 0.32 8.41
N GLN A 176 1.05 -0.87 8.98
CA GLN A 176 0.36 -1.20 10.21
C GLN A 176 1.32 -1.10 11.41
N PRO A 177 0.91 -0.51 12.53
CA PRO A 177 1.65 -0.64 13.79
C PRO A 177 1.60 -2.09 14.29
#